data_AF-L8G2R7-F1
#
_entry.id   AF-L8G2R7-F1
#
_cell.length_a   1.000
_cell.length_b   1.000
_cell.length_c   1.000
_cell.angle_alpha   90.00
_cell.angle_beta   90.00
_cell.angle_gamma   90.00
#
_symmetry.space_group_name_H-M   'P 1'
#
loop_
_entity.id
_entity.type
_entity.pdbx_description
1 polymer ?
#
loop_
_entity_poly.entity_id
_entity_poly.type
_entity_poly.pdbx_seq_one_letter_code
_entity_poly.pdbx_strand_id
1 'polypeptide(L)' 'MQLTVTFESSITDEQVTWVKESLAEAGVPAEDKSRTETSVTFIDPSTVTCQIAGDLCRKWVDECKRALVEQGSGKSRYG' A
#
# COMPACT_ATOMS: atom_id res chain seq x y z
N MET A 1 -7.64 -15.70 -0.81
CA MET A 1 -7.00 -15.69 0.54
C MET A 1 -7.37 -14.40 1.28
N GLN A 2 -6.86 -14.16 2.49
CA GLN A 2 -7.05 -12.88 3.21
C GLN A 2 -5.74 -12.10 3.28
N LEU A 3 -5.80 -10.79 3.07
CA LEU A 3 -4.66 -9.87 3.15
C LEU A 3 -5.00 -8.75 4.14
N THR A 4 -4.21 -8.63 5.20
CA THR A 4 -4.37 -7.56 6.19
C THR A 4 -3.25 -6.56 6.02
N VAL A 5 -3.60 -5.31 5.75
CA VAL A 5 -2.66 -4.18 5.71
C VAL A 5 -2.79 -3.43 7.02
N THR A 6 -1.68 -3.30 7.74
CA THR A 6 -1.59 -2.54 8.99
C THR A 6 -0.76 -1.29 8.75
N PHE A 7 -1.27 -0.16 9.23
CA PHE A 7 -0.67 1.15 9.10
C PHE A 7 -0.18 1.60 10.47
N GLU A 8 0.90 2.40 10.49
CA GLU A 8 1.46 2.95 11.73
C GLU A 8 0.59 4.04 12.36
N SER A 9 -0.41 4.53 11.63
CA SER A 9 -1.31 5.60 12.06
C SER A 9 -2.73 5.32 11.60
N SER A 10 -3.68 6.10 12.11
CA SER A 10 -5.10 5.96 11.77
C SER A 10 -5.31 6.06 10.25
N ILE A 11 -6.00 5.08 9.68
CA ILE A 11 -6.20 4.94 8.24
C ILE A 11 -7.30 5.88 7.78
N THR A 12 -7.03 6.66 6.73
CA THR A 12 -8.05 7.46 6.03
C THR A 12 -8.75 6.66 4.93
N ASP A 13 -9.94 7.11 4.54
CA ASP A 13 -10.70 6.47 3.46
C ASP A 13 -9.98 6.52 2.10
N GLU A 14 -9.25 7.60 1.86
CA GLU A 14 -8.38 7.75 0.68
C GLU A 14 -7.28 6.71 0.64
N GLN A 15 -6.66 6.39 1.79
CA GLN A 15 -5.64 5.34 1.87
C GLN A 15 -6.22 3.95 1.59
N VAL A 16 -7.44 3.66 2.09
CA VAL A 16 -8.11 2.39 1.79
C VAL A 16 -8.42 2.28 0.30
N THR A 17 -8.94 3.36 -0.29
CA THR A 17 -9.26 3.42 -1.72
C THR A 17 -8.02 3.20 -2.56
N TRP A 18 -6.92 3.90 -2.24
CA TRP A 18 -5.64 3.74 -2.95
C TRP A 18 -5.11 2.31 -2.87
N VAL A 19 -5.18 1.64 -1.71
CA VAL A 19 -4.76 0.23 -1.58
C VAL A 19 -5.65 -0.67 -2.43
N LYS A 20 -6.97 -0.45 -2.45
CA LYS A 20 -7.93 -1.24 -3.22
C LYS A 20 -7.71 -1.08 -4.73
N GLU A 21 -7.49 0.15 -5.20
CA GLU A 21 -7.16 0.43 -6.60
C GLU A 21 -5.82 -0.18 -7.00
N SER A 22 -4.79 -0.03 -6.15
CA SER A 22 -3.47 -0.62 -6.38
C SER A 22 -3.53 -2.15 -6.47
N LEU A 23 -4.35 -2.80 -5.63
CA LEU A 23 -4.60 -4.23 -5.70
C LEU A 23 -5.30 -4.62 -7.01
N ALA A 24 -6.32 -3.86 -7.43
CA ALA A 24 -7.03 -4.10 -8.68
C ALA A 24 -6.12 -3.93 -9.91
N GLU A 25 -5.28 -2.90 -9.94
CA GLU A 25 -4.27 -2.69 -11.00
C GLU A 25 -3.25 -3.84 -11.07
N ALA A 26 -2.92 -4.44 -9.94
CA ALA A 26 -2.05 -5.60 -9.88
C ALA A 26 -2.76 -6.92 -10.23
N GLY A 27 -4.05 -6.88 -10.59
CA GLY A 27 -4.85 -8.05 -10.95
C GLY A 27 -5.44 -8.80 -9.75
N VAL A 28 -5.50 -8.17 -8.57
CA VAL A 28 -6.13 -8.71 -7.37
C VAL A 28 -7.47 -7.99 -7.16
N PRO A 29 -8.61 -8.62 -7.52
CA PRO A 29 -9.93 -8.05 -7.27
C PRO A 29 -10.29 -8.19 -5.78
N ALA A 30 -9.56 -7.46 -4.93
CA ALA A 30 -9.68 -7.50 -3.49
C ALA A 30 -10.93 -6.75 -3.02
N GLU A 31 -11.75 -7.42 -2.23
CA GLU A 31 -12.92 -6.83 -1.58
C GLU A 31 -12.60 -6.48 -0.13
N ASP A 32 -13.10 -5.34 0.34
CA ASP A 32 -13.00 -4.96 1.75
C ASP A 32 -13.84 -5.91 2.61
N LYS A 33 -13.22 -6.50 3.63
CA LYS A 33 -13.90 -7.39 4.58
C LYS A 33 -14.17 -6.67 5.89
N SER A 34 -13.14 -6.01 6.42
CA SER A 34 -13.18 -5.42 7.74
C SER A 34 -12.13 -4.32 7.86
N ARG A 35 -12.49 -3.25 8.54
CA ARG A 35 -11.61 -2.11 8.81
C ARG A 35 -11.57 -1.85 10.31
N THR A 36 -10.39 -1.54 10.81
CA THR A 36 -10.14 -1.01 12.14
C THR A 36 -9.54 0.39 12.01
N GLU A 37 -9.24 1.03 13.14
CA GLU A 37 -8.60 2.34 13.14
C GLU A 37 -7.27 2.36 12.36
N THR A 38 -6.48 1.30 12.47
CA THR A 38 -5.11 1.24 11.92
C THR A 38 -4.86 0.04 10.99
N SER A 39 -5.88 -0.77 10.71
CA SER A 39 -5.74 -1.91 9.80
C SER A 39 -6.96 -2.11 8.92
N VAL A 40 -6.73 -2.61 7.70
CA VAL A 40 -7.78 -3.00 6.77
C VAL A 40 -7.51 -4.41 6.28
N THR A 41 -8.55 -5.24 6.32
CA THR A 41 -8.52 -6.62 5.84
C THR A 41 -9.28 -6.70 4.53
N PHE A 42 -8.61 -7.21 3.52
CA PHE A 42 -9.15 -7.51 2.21
C PHE A 42 -9.27 -9.01 2.01
N ILE A 43 -10.31 -9.43 1.29
CA ILE A 43 -10.44 -10.79 0.77
C ILE A 43 -10.11 -10.76 -0.71
N ASP A 44 -9.14 -11.57 -1.09
CA ASP A 44 -8.91 -11.91 -2.50
C ASP A 44 -9.67 -13.21 -2.82
N PRO A 45 -10.65 -13.19 -3.72
CA PRO A 45 -11.32 -14.42 -4.18
C PRO A 45 -10.40 -15.28 -5.04
N SER A 46 -9.29 -14.72 -5.57
CA SER A 46 -8.33 -15.46 -6.36
C SER A 46 -7.30 -16.21 -5.51
N THR A 47 -6.70 -17.25 -6.08
CA THR A 47 -5.61 -18.04 -5.48
C THR A 47 -4.23 -17.44 -5.76
N VAL A 48 -4.18 -16.26 -6.40
CA VAL A 48 -2.98 -15.60 -6.93
C VAL A 48 -2.39 -14.57 -5.94
N THR A 49 -2.83 -14.60 -4.69
CA THR A 49 -2.52 -13.56 -3.70
C THR A 49 -1.04 -13.49 -3.30
N CYS A 50 -0.31 -14.61 -3.32
CA CYS A 50 1.06 -14.67 -2.79
C CYS A 50 2.13 -14.06 -3.72
N GLN A 51 1.98 -14.17 -5.04
CA GLN A 51 2.98 -13.64 -5.98
C GLN A 51 2.83 -12.12 -6.13
N ILE A 52 1.59 -11.63 -6.14
CA ILE A 52 1.29 -10.22 -6.40
C ILE A 52 1.57 -9.32 -5.18
N ALA A 53 1.35 -9.81 -3.96
CA ALA A 53 1.69 -9.07 -2.74
C ALA A 53 3.19 -8.71 -2.67
N GLY A 54 4.06 -9.56 -3.21
CA GLY A 54 5.50 -9.30 -3.29
C GLY A 54 5.85 -8.14 -4.22
N ASP A 55 5.23 -8.06 -5.39
CA ASP A 55 5.46 -6.99 -6.37
C ASP A 55 4.83 -5.66 -5.95
N LEU A 56 3.63 -5.69 -5.37
CA LEU A 56 2.99 -4.50 -4.79
C LEU A 56 3.80 -3.93 -3.62
N CYS A 57 4.26 -4.78 -2.71
CA CYS A 57 5.11 -4.34 -1.60
C CYS A 57 6.42 -3.72 -2.13
N ARG A 58 6.99 -4.28 -3.21
CA ARG A 58 8.21 -3.74 -3.83
C ARG A 58 7.96 -2.39 -4.51
N LYS A 59 6.85 -2.22 -5.23
CA LYS A 59 6.43 -0.93 -5.81
C LYS A 59 6.19 0.12 -4.72
N TRP A 60 5.49 -0.24 -3.66
CA TRP A 60 5.18 0.70 -2.58
C TRP A 60 6.44 1.15 -1.83
N VAL A 61 7.38 0.24 -1.56
CA VAL A 61 8.68 0.57 -0.97
C VAL A 61 9.51 1.47 -1.90
N ASP A 62 9.47 1.27 -3.22
CA ASP A 62 10.18 2.13 -4.18
C ASP A 62 9.60 3.55 -4.21
N GLU A 63 8.26 3.66 -4.19
CA GLU A 63 7.56 4.93 -4.23
C GLU A 63 7.74 5.73 -2.93
N CYS A 64 7.68 5.06 -1.77
CA CYS A 64 8.03 5.68 -0.49
C CYS A 64 9.50 6.15 -0.46
N LYS A 65 10.44 5.37 -1.01
CA LYS A 65 11.85 5.79 -1.11
C LYS A 65 12.01 7.01 -2.01
N ARG A 66 11.31 7.07 -3.14
CA ARG A 66 11.30 8.23 -4.03
C ARG A 66 10.73 9.48 -3.36
N ALA A 67 9.60 9.35 -2.65
CA ALA A 67 9.00 10.45 -1.92
C ALA A 67 9.90 11.01 -0.80
N LEU A 68 10.76 10.18 -0.21
CA LEU A 68 11.78 10.61 0.77
C LEU A 68 13.00 11.27 0.10
N VAL A 69 13.39 10.84 -1.09
CA VAL A 69 14.50 11.46 -1.86
C VAL A 69 14.11 12.85 -2.37
N GLU A 70 12.87 13.04 -2.83
CA GLU A 70 12.39 14.36 -3.27
C GLU A 70 12.24 15.36 -2.11
N GLN A 71 11.92 14.89 -0.90
CA GLN A 71 11.94 15.74 0.30
C GLN A 71 13.36 16.02 0.85
N GLY A 72 14.37 15.28 0.38
CA GLY A 72 15.78 15.43 0.77
C GLY A 72 16.62 16.36 -0.11
N SER A 73 16.12 16.81 -1.28
CA SER A 73 16.87 17.69 -2.19
C SER A 73 16.54 19.18 -1.97
N GLY A 74 16.40 19.58 -0.71
CA GLY A 74 16.29 20.97 -0.29
C GLY A 74 17.43 21.32 0.66
N LYS A 75 18.44 22.05 0.14
CA LYS A 75 19.67 22.57 0.79
C LYS A 75 20.85 21.58 0.92
N SER A 76 21.77 21.69 -0.04
CA SER A 76 23.18 21.93 0.32
C SER A 76 23.66 23.19 -0.38
N ARG A 77 23.63 24.31 0.35
CA ARG A 77 24.31 25.55 0.01
C ARG A 77 24.83 26.17 1.30
N TYR A 78 25.83 25.52 1.90
CA TYR A 78 26.82 26.13 2.79
C TYR A 78 28.06 25.21 2.83
N GLY A 79 29.20 25.76 2.43
CA GLY A 79 30.52 25.12 2.46
C GLY A 79 31.26 25.27 1.15
#